data_AF-A0A350JMQ1-F1
#
_entry.id   AF-A0A350JMQ1-F1
#
_cell.length_a   1.000
_cell.length_b   1.000
_cell.length_c   1.000
_cell.angle_alpha   90.00
_cell.angle_beta   90.00
_cell.angle_gamma   90.00
#
_symmetry.space_group_name_H-M   'P 1'
#
loop_
_entity.id
_entity.type
_entity.pdbx_description
1 polymer ?
#
loop_
_entity_poly.entity_id
_entity_poly.type
_entity_poly.pdbx_seq_one_letter_code
_entity_poly.pdbx_strand_id
1 'polypeptide(L)'
;MSMHQAGIIEKKDFDVKPYYNQLSSRTTHLKDIFEIYYRYEISKEEKFVMTPGFLNFQDIKKGTVLANSNGADVVADHASRLFMPLYQNQGNDGFFAVRKIPKSFLLVSAFCRKHRIDKLLPLLPGISWKSKDKDVLRVNKRVARVFAKQLFHLMGYRSKTWNKEYLEVRNREAAARYNEYQNEAWFRAAFE
;
A
#
# COMPACT_ATOMS: atom_id res chain seq x y z
N MET A 1 5.22 13.02 18.23
CA MET A 1 6.55 12.37 18.05
C MET A 1 7.40 13.09 17.01
N SER A 2 6.96 13.24 15.75
CA SER A 2 7.79 13.87 14.71
C SER A 2 8.22 15.31 15.02
N MET A 3 7.33 16.14 15.57
CA MET A 3 7.69 17.51 16.00
C MET A 3 8.69 17.53 17.15
N HIS A 4 8.62 16.56 18.07
CA HIS A 4 9.57 16.44 19.16
C HIS A 4 10.95 15.98 18.69
N GLN A 5 10.98 14.99 17.78
CA GLN A 5 12.21 14.51 17.15
C GLN A 5 12.88 15.60 16.30
N ALA A 6 12.08 16.50 15.73
CA ALA A 6 12.57 17.69 15.02
C ALA A 6 12.98 18.84 15.96
N GLY A 7 12.87 18.68 17.29
CA GLY A 7 13.21 19.71 18.27
C GLY A 7 12.23 20.88 18.35
N ILE A 8 11.05 20.78 17.74
CA ILE A 8 10.05 21.85 17.69
C ILE A 8 9.26 21.94 19.00
N ILE A 9 9.08 20.80 19.69
CA ILE A 9 8.35 20.71 20.97
C ILE A 9 9.14 19.87 21.98
N GLU A 10 9.10 20.24 23.26
CA GLU A 10 9.74 19.46 24.31
C GLU A 10 8.85 18.29 24.76
N LYS A 11 9.45 17.19 25.22
CA LYS A 11 8.71 15.99 25.66
C LYS A 11 7.74 16.26 26.81
N LYS A 12 8.02 17.28 27.63
CA LYS A 12 7.17 17.69 28.75
C LYS A 12 5.86 18.34 28.29
N ASP A 13 5.81 18.86 27.05
CA ASP A 13 4.68 19.63 26.54
C ASP A 13 3.57 18.73 25.94
N PHE A 14 3.78 17.42 25.90
CA PHE A 14 2.78 16.48 25.35
C PHE A 14 2.92 15.07 25.93
N ASP A 15 1.79 14.43 26.24
CA ASP A 15 1.75 13.01 26.62
C ASP A 15 1.27 12.14 25.44
N VAL A 16 2.13 11.26 24.94
CA VAL A 16 1.84 10.34 23.84
C VAL A 16 1.17 9.07 24.33
N LYS A 17 1.37 8.70 25.59
CA LYS A 17 1.07 7.36 26.11
C LYS A 17 -0.42 7.01 26.03
N PRO A 18 -1.37 7.92 26.34
CA PRO A 18 -2.80 7.67 26.18
C PRO A 18 -3.19 7.39 24.73
N TYR A 19 -2.67 8.18 23.78
CA TYR A 19 -2.95 8.02 22.36
C TYR A 19 -2.33 6.75 21.78
N TYR A 20 -1.12 6.40 22.22
CA TYR A 20 -0.49 5.14 21.85
C TYR A 20 -1.31 3.95 22.34
N ASN A 21 -1.77 3.97 23.59
CA ASN A 21 -2.60 2.90 24.15
C ASN A 21 -3.96 2.81 23.44
N GLN A 22 -4.58 3.95 23.13
CA GLN A 22 -5.82 4.01 22.35
C GLN A 22 -5.64 3.41 20.96
N LEU A 23 -4.55 3.75 20.27
CA LEU A 23 -4.25 3.18 18.96
C LEU A 23 -3.95 1.68 19.06
N SER A 24 -3.10 1.28 20.01
CA SER A 24 -2.71 -0.11 20.23
C SER A 24 -3.92 -1.00 20.51
N SER A 25 -4.74 -0.65 21.49
CA SER A 25 -5.98 -1.39 21.82
C SER A 25 -6.92 -1.53 20.63
N ARG A 26 -7.10 -0.47 19.83
CA ARG A 26 -7.93 -0.47 18.62
C ARG A 26 -7.31 -1.16 17.41
N THR A 27 -6.00 -1.40 17.41
CA THR A 27 -5.27 -2.01 16.28
C THR A 27 -4.69 -3.39 16.60
N THR A 28 -4.91 -3.92 17.80
CA THR A 28 -4.40 -5.24 18.24
C THR A 28 -4.79 -6.37 17.27
N HIS A 29 -5.96 -6.27 16.64
CA HIS A 29 -6.48 -7.21 15.63
C HIS A 29 -6.01 -6.88 14.20
N LEU A 30 -5.40 -5.72 13.97
CA LEU A 30 -4.90 -5.22 12.69
C LEU A 30 -3.39 -5.41 12.51
N LYS A 31 -2.75 -6.33 13.25
CA LYS A 31 -1.34 -6.72 13.01
C LYS A 31 -1.08 -7.36 11.64
N ASP A 32 -2.13 -7.49 10.84
CA ASP A 32 -2.09 -8.03 9.51
C ASP A 32 -1.77 -6.94 8.49
N ILE A 33 -0.91 -7.27 7.53
CA ILE A 33 -0.65 -6.41 6.38
C ILE A 33 -1.68 -6.75 5.31
N PHE A 34 -2.29 -5.72 4.73
CA PHE A 34 -3.27 -5.84 3.67
C PHE A 34 -2.76 -5.22 2.38
N GLU A 35 -3.14 -5.79 1.24
CA GLU A 35 -3.00 -5.15 -0.05
C GLU A 35 -4.37 -4.68 -0.56
N ILE A 36 -4.39 -3.47 -1.10
CA ILE A 36 -5.50 -2.95 -1.90
C ILE A 36 -5.38 -3.58 -3.28
N TYR A 37 -6.36 -4.38 -3.67
CA TYR A 37 -6.40 -5.00 -4.99
C TYR A 37 -7.53 -4.45 -5.87
N TYR A 38 -8.48 -3.73 -5.29
CA TYR A 38 -9.55 -3.03 -6.00
C TYR A 38 -9.82 -1.66 -5.39
N ARG A 39 -10.12 -0.70 -6.25
CA ARG A 39 -10.52 0.66 -5.92
C ARG A 39 -11.73 1.02 -6.76
N TYR A 40 -12.81 1.42 -6.11
CA TYR A 40 -13.93 2.05 -6.79
C TYR A 40 -13.63 3.54 -6.94
N GLU A 41 -13.37 3.98 -8.17
CA GLU A 41 -13.14 5.39 -8.49
C GLU A 41 -14.46 6.04 -8.90
N ILE A 42 -14.85 7.08 -8.19
CA ILE A 42 -16.05 7.88 -8.45
C ILE A 42 -15.73 8.86 -9.59
N SER A 43 -16.55 8.86 -10.62
CA SER A 43 -16.45 9.84 -11.72
C SER A 43 -16.94 11.22 -11.28
N LYS A 44 -16.47 12.30 -11.90
CA LYS A 44 -16.80 13.68 -11.49
C LYS A 44 -18.30 13.97 -11.46
N GLU A 45 -19.05 13.37 -12.39
CA GLU A 45 -20.49 13.56 -12.55
C GLU A 45 -21.32 12.46 -11.87
N GLU A 46 -20.67 11.50 -11.20
CA GLU A 46 -21.32 10.35 -10.59
C GLU A 46 -21.94 10.69 -9.23
N LYS A 47 -23.23 10.40 -9.07
CA LYS A 47 -23.94 10.48 -7.80
C LYS A 47 -23.75 9.19 -7.02
N PHE A 48 -22.65 9.12 -6.29
CA PHE A 48 -22.27 7.95 -5.50
C PHE A 48 -22.57 8.14 -4.02
N VAL A 49 -23.24 7.16 -3.41
CA VAL A 49 -23.54 7.14 -1.97
C VAL A 49 -23.33 5.73 -1.43
N MET A 50 -22.42 5.57 -0.47
CA MET A 50 -22.26 4.28 0.24
C MET A 50 -23.50 3.96 1.06
N THR A 51 -23.85 2.67 1.14
CA THR A 51 -24.84 2.20 2.10
C THR A 51 -24.30 2.44 3.52
N PRO A 52 -25.10 3.02 4.44
CA PRO A 52 -24.64 3.33 5.78
C PRO A 52 -24.35 2.06 6.60
N GLY A 53 -23.44 2.19 7.58
CA GLY A 53 -23.16 1.12 8.55
C GLY A 53 -21.93 0.27 8.26
N PHE A 54 -21.23 0.49 7.15
CA PHE A 54 -19.98 -0.20 6.86
C PHE A 54 -18.81 0.30 7.72
N LEU A 55 -18.03 -0.65 8.25
CA LEU A 55 -16.82 -0.41 9.03
C LEU A 55 -15.55 -0.69 8.21
N ASN A 56 -14.45 -0.05 8.60
CA ASN A 56 -13.13 -0.39 8.06
C ASN A 56 -12.77 -1.84 8.39
N PHE A 57 -12.17 -2.53 7.42
CA PHE A 57 -11.76 -3.93 7.51
C PHE A 57 -12.91 -4.93 7.74
N GLN A 58 -14.15 -4.56 7.41
CA GLN A 58 -15.30 -5.44 7.48
C GLN A 58 -15.29 -6.48 6.35
N ASP A 59 -15.57 -7.74 6.69
CA ASP A 59 -15.73 -8.80 5.69
C ASP A 59 -17.08 -8.67 4.98
N ILE A 60 -17.03 -8.73 3.66
CA ILE A 60 -18.14 -8.57 2.73
C ILE A 60 -18.33 -9.86 1.95
N LYS A 61 -19.57 -10.32 1.81
CA LYS A 61 -19.90 -11.49 1.00
C LYS A 61 -20.17 -11.05 -0.45
N LYS A 62 -19.93 -11.96 -1.39
CA LYS A 62 -20.40 -11.77 -2.77
C LYS A 62 -21.92 -11.54 -2.77
N GLY A 63 -22.37 -10.57 -3.55
CA GLY A 63 -23.78 -10.19 -3.67
C GLY A 63 -24.23 -9.12 -2.68
N THR A 64 -23.38 -8.67 -1.75
CA THR A 64 -23.73 -7.56 -0.83
C THR A 64 -23.80 -6.24 -1.59
N VAL A 65 -24.90 -5.49 -1.42
CA VAL A 65 -25.02 -4.11 -1.91
C VAL A 65 -24.13 -3.21 -1.04
N LEU A 66 -23.19 -2.53 -1.68
CA LEU A 66 -22.19 -1.68 -1.03
C LEU A 66 -22.56 -0.20 -1.09
N ALA A 67 -23.10 0.22 -2.23
CA ALA A 67 -23.40 1.61 -2.52
C ALA A 67 -24.52 1.72 -3.54
N ASN A 68 -25.03 2.92 -3.70
CA ASN A 68 -25.82 3.32 -4.86
C ASN A 68 -25.00 4.29 -5.71
N SER A 69 -24.95 4.04 -7.02
CA SER A 69 -24.34 4.92 -8.01
C SER A 69 -25.36 5.26 -9.08
N ASN A 70 -25.71 6.55 -9.21
CA ASN A 70 -26.69 7.05 -10.19
C ASN A 70 -28.03 6.30 -10.17
N GLY A 71 -28.48 5.84 -9.01
CA GLY A 71 -29.73 5.08 -8.86
C GLY A 71 -29.58 3.57 -9.03
N ALA A 72 -28.40 3.07 -9.42
CA ALA A 72 -28.12 1.64 -9.55
C ALA A 72 -27.28 1.11 -8.36
N ASP A 73 -27.55 -0.13 -7.95
CA ASP A 73 -26.81 -0.75 -6.86
C ASP A 73 -25.41 -1.20 -7.29
N VAL A 74 -24.41 -0.81 -6.50
CA VAL A 74 -23.04 -1.31 -6.60
C VAL A 74 -22.92 -2.53 -5.70
N VAL A 75 -22.76 -3.70 -6.30
CA VAL A 75 -22.77 -4.99 -5.62
C VAL A 75 -21.37 -5.59 -5.57
N ALA A 76 -21.01 -6.21 -4.45
CA ALA A 76 -19.77 -6.96 -4.31
C ALA A 76 -19.77 -8.18 -5.25
N ASP A 77 -18.85 -8.21 -6.20
CA ASP A 77 -18.68 -9.28 -7.19
C ASP A 77 -17.98 -10.52 -6.61
N HIS A 78 -17.21 -10.36 -5.54
CA HIS A 78 -16.55 -11.43 -4.78
C HIS A 78 -16.51 -11.13 -3.28
N ALA A 79 -16.25 -12.16 -2.47
CA ALA A 79 -16.02 -11.98 -1.05
C ALA A 79 -14.73 -11.18 -0.83
N SER A 80 -14.83 -10.10 -0.06
CA SER A 80 -13.75 -9.13 0.08
C SER A 80 -13.75 -8.52 1.47
N ARG A 81 -12.74 -7.71 1.77
CA ARG A 81 -12.71 -6.89 2.98
C ARG A 81 -12.74 -5.42 2.58
N LEU A 82 -13.67 -4.67 3.15
CA LEU A 82 -13.92 -3.29 2.79
C LEU A 82 -12.96 -2.34 3.53
N PHE A 83 -12.44 -1.33 2.83
CA PHE A 83 -11.53 -0.35 3.40
C PHE A 83 -11.89 1.07 2.95
N MET A 84 -11.78 2.02 3.89
CA MET A 84 -12.13 3.43 3.74
C MET A 84 -13.52 3.70 3.13
N PRO A 85 -14.62 3.12 3.66
CA PRO A 85 -15.95 3.24 3.07
C PRO A 85 -16.68 4.56 3.39
N LEU A 86 -16.03 5.57 3.98
CA LEU A 86 -16.68 6.80 4.47
C LEU A 86 -16.04 8.10 3.94
N TYR A 87 -15.17 8.01 2.93
CA TYR A 87 -14.32 9.13 2.51
C TYR A 87 -14.70 9.73 1.15
N GLN A 88 -15.91 9.47 0.65
CA GLN A 88 -16.34 9.86 -0.71
C GLN A 88 -16.31 11.37 -0.92
N ASN A 89 -16.66 12.14 0.11
CA ASN A 89 -16.73 13.60 0.03
C ASN A 89 -15.36 14.30 0.06
N GLN A 90 -14.26 13.54 0.22
CA GLN A 90 -12.90 14.07 0.36
C GLN A 90 -12.00 13.77 -0.86
N GLY A 91 -12.55 13.16 -1.92
CA GLY A 91 -11.81 12.80 -3.11
C GLY A 91 -12.67 12.14 -4.19
N ASN A 92 -12.04 11.37 -5.06
CA ASN A 92 -12.70 10.56 -6.08
C ASN A 92 -12.67 9.06 -5.77
N ASP A 93 -12.43 8.69 -4.52
CA ASP A 93 -12.35 7.31 -4.07
C ASP A 93 -13.63 6.94 -3.30
N GLY A 94 -14.37 5.95 -3.78
CA GLY A 94 -15.61 5.49 -3.13
C GLY A 94 -15.36 4.49 -2.02
N PHE A 95 -14.72 3.38 -2.35
CA PHE A 95 -14.23 2.39 -1.40
C PHE A 95 -13.09 1.58 -1.99
N PHE A 96 -12.41 0.83 -1.12
CA PHE A 96 -11.35 -0.10 -1.51
C PHE A 96 -11.69 -1.51 -1.06
N ALA A 97 -11.33 -2.49 -1.88
CA ALA A 97 -11.30 -3.87 -1.45
C ALA A 97 -9.86 -4.28 -1.13
N VAL A 98 -9.68 -4.81 0.07
CA VAL A 98 -8.40 -5.25 0.59
C VAL A 98 -8.40 -6.74 0.87
N ARG A 99 -7.23 -7.34 0.79
CA ARG A 99 -7.01 -8.73 1.22
C ARG A 99 -5.74 -8.84 2.03
N LYS A 100 -5.71 -9.78 2.96
CA LYS A 100 -4.56 -10.02 3.83
C LYS A 100 -3.40 -10.60 3.02
N ILE A 101 -2.21 -10.06 3.24
CA ILE A 101 -0.95 -10.60 2.72
C ILE A 101 -0.49 -11.69 3.68
N PRO A 102 -0.25 -12.93 3.22
CA PRO A 102 0.29 -13.99 4.06
C PRO A 102 1.65 -13.62 4.67
N LYS A 103 1.88 -13.97 5.93
CA LYS A 103 3.16 -13.70 6.61
C LYS A 103 4.35 -14.36 5.91
N SER A 104 4.16 -15.56 5.35
CA SER A 104 5.18 -16.24 4.54
C SER A 104 5.64 -15.39 3.36
N PHE A 105 4.71 -14.71 2.69
CA PHE A 105 5.03 -13.80 1.59
C PHE A 105 5.89 -12.62 2.07
N LEU A 106 5.62 -12.08 3.26
CA LEU A 106 6.45 -11.02 3.86
C LEU A 106 7.87 -11.49 4.20
N LEU A 107 8.03 -12.74 4.65
CA LEU A 107 9.35 -13.31 4.93
C LEU A 107 10.15 -13.52 3.65
N VAL A 108 9.53 -14.08 2.61
CA VAL A 108 10.15 -14.20 1.28
C VAL A 108 10.53 -12.82 0.74
N SER A 109 9.65 -11.83 0.89
CA SER A 109 9.93 -10.43 0.54
C SER A 109 11.19 -9.91 1.21
N ALA A 110 11.27 -10.08 2.54
CA ALA A 110 12.41 -9.63 3.32
C ALA A 110 13.71 -10.34 2.88
N PHE A 111 13.66 -11.65 2.66
CA PHE A 111 14.79 -12.43 2.16
C PHE A 111 15.26 -11.92 0.79
N CYS A 112 14.35 -11.80 -0.18
CA CYS A 112 14.70 -11.38 -1.52
C CYS A 112 15.28 -9.95 -1.57
N ARG A 113 14.75 -9.03 -0.75
CA ARG A 113 15.30 -7.68 -0.61
C ARG A 113 16.69 -7.69 0.02
N LYS A 114 16.88 -8.46 1.10
CA LYS A 114 18.19 -8.60 1.78
C LYS A 114 19.27 -9.10 0.84
N HIS A 115 18.97 -10.08 0.00
CA HIS A 115 19.94 -10.68 -0.92
C HIS A 115 19.99 -10.00 -2.30
N ARG A 116 19.25 -8.90 -2.50
CA ARG A 116 19.18 -8.16 -3.77
C ARG A 116 18.86 -9.04 -4.99
N ILE A 117 17.93 -9.99 -4.79
CA ILE A 117 17.45 -10.91 -5.83
C ILE A 117 16.71 -10.12 -6.94
N ASP A 118 16.33 -8.87 -6.68
CA ASP A 118 15.75 -7.95 -7.66
C ASP A 118 16.65 -7.68 -8.85
N LYS A 119 17.97 -7.84 -8.68
CA LYS A 119 18.94 -7.75 -9.77
C LYS A 119 18.75 -8.84 -10.83
N LEU A 120 18.04 -9.93 -10.52
CA LEU A 120 17.71 -11.01 -11.45
C LEU A 120 16.42 -10.76 -12.24
N LEU A 121 15.60 -9.76 -11.87
CA LEU A 121 14.35 -9.44 -12.57
C LEU A 121 14.52 -9.21 -14.09
N PRO A 122 15.59 -8.56 -14.60
CA PRO A 122 15.82 -8.42 -16.05
C PRO A 122 16.06 -9.72 -16.81
N LEU A 123 16.28 -10.85 -16.12
CA LEU A 123 16.39 -12.16 -16.78
C LEU A 123 15.02 -12.69 -17.23
N LEU A 124 13.93 -12.15 -16.66
CA LEU A 124 12.59 -12.50 -17.07
C LEU A 124 12.24 -11.85 -18.42
N PRO A 125 11.51 -12.54 -19.30
CA PRO A 125 11.15 -12.01 -20.60
C PRO A 125 10.34 -10.72 -20.46
N GLY A 126 10.68 -9.70 -21.25
CA GLY A 126 9.97 -8.42 -21.25
C GLY A 126 10.27 -7.51 -20.06
N ILE A 127 11.35 -7.77 -19.30
CA ILE A 127 11.85 -6.91 -18.22
C ILE A 127 13.27 -6.45 -18.56
N SER A 128 13.55 -5.15 -18.44
CA SER A 128 14.88 -4.61 -18.69
C SER A 128 15.19 -3.39 -17.83
N TRP A 129 16.47 -3.09 -17.61
CA TRP A 129 16.87 -1.85 -16.93
C TRP A 129 16.62 -0.64 -17.81
N LYS A 130 16.03 0.41 -17.23
CA LYS A 130 15.90 1.72 -17.88
C LYS A 130 17.01 2.68 -17.44
N SER A 131 17.42 2.62 -16.18
CA SER A 131 18.47 3.48 -15.63
C SER A 131 19.81 2.77 -15.53
N LYS A 132 20.90 3.54 -15.64
CA LYS A 132 22.27 3.05 -15.44
C LYS A 132 22.50 2.63 -13.98
N ASP A 133 21.84 3.31 -13.05
CA ASP A 133 21.93 3.06 -11.60
C ASP A 133 21.14 1.82 -11.14
N LYS A 134 20.47 1.12 -12.07
CA LYS A 134 19.70 -0.11 -11.81
C LYS A 134 18.63 0.05 -10.73
N ASP A 135 18.04 1.24 -10.66
CA ASP A 135 16.94 1.58 -9.76
C ASP A 135 15.58 1.62 -10.47
N VAL A 136 15.55 1.64 -11.81
CA VAL A 136 14.33 1.65 -12.64
C VAL A 136 14.32 0.50 -13.64
N LEU A 137 13.28 -0.34 -13.57
CA LEU A 137 12.99 -1.37 -14.55
C LEU A 137 11.86 -0.92 -15.49
N ARG A 138 11.99 -1.27 -16.77
CA ARG A 138 10.92 -1.26 -17.77
C ARG A 138 10.34 -2.66 -17.88
N VAL A 139 9.02 -2.76 -17.87
CA VAL A 139 8.31 -4.05 -17.83
C VAL A 139 7.20 -4.02 -18.88
N ASN A 140 7.11 -5.03 -19.73
CA ASN A 140 5.97 -5.18 -20.64
C ASN A 140 4.68 -5.47 -19.85
N LYS A 141 3.58 -4.77 -20.15
CA LYS A 141 2.32 -4.92 -19.40
C LYS A 141 1.71 -6.33 -19.49
N ARG A 142 1.92 -7.07 -20.57
CA ARG A 142 1.43 -8.47 -20.66
C ARG A 142 2.10 -9.35 -19.61
N VAL A 143 3.42 -9.19 -19.45
CA VAL A 143 4.22 -9.86 -18.42
C VAL A 143 3.87 -9.34 -17.02
N ALA A 144 3.68 -8.02 -16.89
CA ALA A 144 3.33 -7.38 -15.63
C ALA A 144 1.98 -7.83 -15.06
N ARG A 145 1.02 -8.12 -15.96
CA ARG A 145 -0.36 -8.47 -15.63
C ARG A 145 -0.50 -9.88 -15.08
N VAL A 146 0.36 -10.82 -15.50
CA VAL A 146 0.27 -12.24 -15.10
C VAL A 146 1.10 -12.53 -13.85
N PHE A 147 2.28 -11.90 -13.70
CA PHE A 147 3.24 -12.31 -12.68
C PHE A 147 3.89 -11.13 -11.93
N ALA A 148 4.16 -10.05 -12.63
CA ALA A 148 5.14 -9.09 -12.12
C ALA A 148 4.58 -8.06 -11.12
N LYS A 149 3.28 -7.70 -11.14
CA LYS A 149 2.77 -6.65 -10.21
C LYS A 149 2.91 -7.05 -8.73
N GLN A 150 2.55 -8.28 -8.39
CA GLN A 150 2.70 -8.80 -7.02
C GLN A 150 4.19 -9.04 -6.66
N LEU A 151 4.98 -9.52 -7.62
CA LEU A 151 6.42 -9.72 -7.45
C LEU A 151 7.18 -8.39 -7.27
N PHE A 152 6.88 -7.34 -8.03
CA PHE A 152 7.56 -6.06 -7.86
C PHE A 152 7.29 -5.45 -6.48
N HIS A 153 6.05 -5.53 -6.00
CA HIS A 153 5.73 -5.11 -4.63
C HIS A 153 6.54 -5.91 -3.60
N LEU A 154 6.67 -7.23 -3.80
CA LEU A 154 7.51 -8.10 -2.96
C LEU A 154 8.98 -7.63 -2.94
N MET A 155 9.51 -7.22 -4.09
CA MET A 155 10.91 -6.83 -4.25
C MET A 155 11.19 -5.35 -3.90
N GLY A 156 10.21 -4.62 -3.36
CA GLY A 156 10.36 -3.21 -3.00
C GLY A 156 10.25 -2.24 -4.19
N TYR A 157 9.81 -2.73 -5.35
CA TYR A 157 9.55 -1.93 -6.54
C TYR A 157 8.11 -1.42 -6.54
N ARG A 158 7.95 -0.14 -6.89
CA ARG A 158 6.64 0.50 -7.07
C ARG A 158 6.44 0.89 -8.52
N SER A 159 5.24 0.61 -9.04
CA SER A 159 4.92 0.90 -10.43
C SER A 159 4.46 2.33 -10.66
N LYS A 160 4.94 2.93 -11.75
CA LYS A 160 4.42 4.14 -12.39
C LYS A 160 4.06 3.79 -13.82
N THR A 161 2.83 4.08 -14.21
CA THR A 161 2.33 3.80 -15.55
C THR A 161 3.12 4.61 -16.58
N TRP A 162 3.67 3.94 -17.58
CA TRP A 162 4.39 4.59 -18.68
C TRP A 162 3.87 4.05 -20.00
N ASN A 163 3.10 4.86 -20.72
CA ASN A 163 2.46 4.53 -22.00
C ASN A 163 1.55 3.28 -21.99
N LYS A 164 1.02 2.89 -23.16
CA LYS A 164 0.03 1.81 -23.29
C LYS A 164 0.63 0.41 -23.12
N GLU A 165 1.92 0.22 -23.39
CA GLU A 165 2.55 -1.11 -23.51
C GLU A 165 3.50 -1.46 -22.37
N TYR A 166 4.06 -0.45 -21.69
CA TYR A 166 5.08 -0.64 -20.68
C TYR A 166 4.65 -0.15 -19.29
N LEU A 167 5.36 -0.60 -18.28
CA LEU A 167 5.23 -0.17 -16.89
C LEU A 167 6.64 0.13 -16.39
N GLU A 168 6.85 1.31 -15.81
CA GLU A 168 8.10 1.61 -15.14
C GLU A 168 7.95 1.27 -13.67
N VAL A 169 8.89 0.52 -13.13
CA VAL A 169 8.90 0.19 -11.71
C VAL A 169 10.20 0.68 -11.10
N ARG A 170 10.10 1.45 -10.00
CA ARG A 170 11.25 2.01 -9.30
C ARG A 170 11.47 1.35 -7.95
N ASN A 171 12.73 1.07 -7.62
CA ASN A 171 13.11 0.53 -6.32
C ASN A 171 12.99 1.63 -5.25
N ARG A 172 12.13 1.41 -4.25
CA ARG A 172 11.93 2.38 -3.15
C ARG A 172 13.14 2.46 -2.23
N GLU A 173 13.84 1.35 -1.99
CA GLU A 173 15.00 1.31 -1.09
C GLU A 173 16.20 2.04 -1.70
N ALA A 174 16.39 1.96 -3.02
CA ALA A 174 17.40 2.77 -3.71
C ALA A 174 17.12 4.28 -3.59
N ALA A 175 15.84 4.67 -3.56
CA ALA A 175 15.42 6.05 -3.35
C ALA A 175 15.38 6.46 -1.86
N ALA A 176 15.46 5.49 -0.94
CA ALA A 176 15.47 5.77 0.49
C ALA A 176 16.89 6.17 0.91
N ARG A 177 17.02 7.36 1.53
CA ARG A 177 18.30 7.91 2.01
C ARG A 177 18.78 7.22 3.30
N TYR A 178 18.69 5.89 3.37
CA TYR A 178 18.93 5.09 4.56
C TYR A 178 20.31 5.35 5.16
N ASN A 179 21.35 5.39 4.31
CA ASN A 179 22.73 5.64 4.71
C ASN A 179 22.93 7.02 5.39
N GLU A 180 22.07 7.99 5.10
CA GLU A 180 22.16 9.33 5.68
C GLU A 180 21.62 9.37 7.11
N TYR A 181 20.75 8.43 7.48
CA TYR A 181 20.11 8.41 8.80
C TYR A 181 20.70 7.36 9.76
N GLN A 182 21.62 6.50 9.32
CA GLN A 182 22.17 5.40 10.14
C GLN A 182 22.87 5.86 11.43
N ASN A 183 23.36 7.10 11.45
CA ASN A 183 24.06 7.67 12.60
C ASN A 183 23.16 8.58 13.47
N GLU A 184 21.91 8.79 13.06
CA GLU A 184 20.99 9.65 13.79
C GLU A 184 20.52 8.97 15.09
N ALA A 185 20.51 9.73 16.18
CA ALA A 185 20.16 9.23 17.51
C ALA A 185 18.75 8.58 17.55
N TRP A 186 17.79 9.16 16.82
CA TRP A 186 16.43 8.63 16.73
C TRP A 186 16.33 7.34 15.91
N PHE A 187 17.25 7.13 14.95
CA PHE A 187 17.26 5.94 14.10
C PHE A 187 17.82 4.74 14.88
N ARG A 188 18.90 4.95 15.65
CA ARG A 188 19.50 3.91 16.49
C ARG A 188 18.58 3.47 17.63
N ALA A 189 17.91 4.41 18.29
CA ALA A 189 16.97 4.13 19.37
C ALA A 189 15.71 3.35 18.95
N ALA A 190 15.44 3.21 17.64
CA ALA A 190 14.29 2.44 17.13
C ALA A 190 14.58 0.93 16.97
N PHE A 191 15.84 0.51 17.08
CA PHE A 191 16.29 -0.88 16.91
C PHE A 191 16.95 -1.46 18.17
N GLU A 192 16.93 -0.74 19.29
CA GLU A 192 17.22 -1.21 20.65
C GLU A 192 15.91 -1.52 21.40
#